data_AF-A0A380DK91-F1
#
_entry.id   AF-A0A380DK91-F1
#
_cell.length_a   1.000
_cell.length_b   1.000
_cell.length_c   1.000
_cell.angle_alpha   90.00
_cell.angle_beta   90.00
_cell.angle_gamma   90.00
#
_symmetry.space_group_name_H-M   'P 1'
#
loop_
_entity.id
_entity.type
_entity.pdbx_description
1 polymer ?
#
loop_
_entity_poly.entity_id
_entity_poly.type
_entity_poly.pdbx_seq_one_letter_code
_entity_poly.pdbx_strand_id
1 'polypeptide(L)'
;MPCLFAKKAKPSTLTDGYYETSIHSFTKNKTSTVIVSKEFLSEEDTVLIIDDFLANGDASLGLYDIAQQANAKTAGIGIVVEKSFQNGHQRLEEAGLTVSSLCKVASLEGNKVTLVGEE
;
A
#
# COMPACT_ATOMS: atom_id res chain seq x y z
N MET A 1 -17.09 9.21 2.10
CA MET A 1 -15.66 9.35 1.76
C MET A 1 -15.49 8.85 0.33
N PRO A 2 -14.80 9.59 -0.56
CA PRO A 2 -14.49 9.10 -1.91
C PRO A 2 -13.42 8.02 -1.88
N CYS A 3 -13.30 7.26 -2.98
CA CYS A 3 -12.23 6.29 -3.19
C CYS A 3 -11.36 6.73 -4.37
N LEU A 4 -10.04 6.73 -4.17
CA LEU A 4 -9.06 7.08 -5.18
C LEU A 4 -8.12 5.90 -5.42
N PHE A 5 -7.94 5.53 -6.69
CA PHE A 5 -7.09 4.42 -7.09
C PHE A 5 -5.85 4.96 -7.80
N ALA A 6 -4.68 4.66 -7.25
CA ALA A 6 -3.42 5.06 -7.87
C ALA A 6 -3.18 4.27 -9.17
N LYS A 7 -2.68 4.95 -10.21
CA LYS A 7 -2.50 4.37 -11.54
C LYS A 7 -1.06 3.91 -11.74
N LYS A 8 -0.86 2.75 -12.37
CA LYS A 8 0.48 2.17 -12.66
C LYS A 8 1.11 2.67 -13.98
N ALA A 9 0.45 3.61 -14.65
CA ALA A 9 0.91 4.22 -15.89
C ALA A 9 0.32 5.62 -16.00
N LYS A 10 1.06 6.54 -16.64
CA LYS A 10 0.59 7.89 -16.93
C LYS A 10 -0.54 7.83 -17.96
N PRO A 11 -1.80 8.15 -17.59
CA PRO A 11 -2.87 8.26 -18.56
C PRO A 11 -2.65 9.54 -19.39
N SER A 12 -3.05 9.51 -20.65
CA SER A 12 -2.92 10.65 -21.58
C SER A 12 -3.74 11.87 -21.16
N THR A 13 -4.72 11.70 -20.26
CA THR A 13 -5.64 12.73 -19.79
C THR A 13 -5.18 13.45 -18.52
N LEU A 14 -4.01 13.14 -17.97
CA LEU A 14 -3.52 13.81 -16.75
C LEU A 14 -2.82 15.13 -17.12
N THR A 15 -3.51 16.25 -16.93
CA THR A 15 -3.05 17.60 -17.28
C THR A 15 -2.53 18.40 -16.09
N ASP A 16 -3.14 18.25 -14.90
CA ASP A 16 -2.92 19.15 -13.75
C ASP A 16 -1.85 18.67 -12.75
N GLY A 17 -0.89 17.88 -13.26
CA GLY A 17 0.20 17.32 -12.47
C GLY A 17 -0.20 16.12 -11.59
N TYR A 18 0.80 15.48 -11.02
CA TYR A 18 0.62 14.27 -10.22
C TYR A 18 1.67 14.17 -9.12
N TYR A 19 1.33 13.42 -8.09
CA TYR A 19 2.26 12.78 -7.18
C TYR A 19 2.70 11.45 -7.77
N GLU A 20 3.95 11.07 -7.60
CA GLU A 20 4.47 9.80 -8.13
C GLU A 20 5.45 9.13 -7.18
N THR A 21 5.46 7.82 -7.23
CA THR A 21 6.44 7.00 -6.51
C THR A 21 6.84 5.80 -7.37
N SER A 22 8.02 5.24 -7.12
CA SER A 22 8.52 4.07 -7.83
C SER A 22 8.52 2.85 -6.90
N ILE A 23 7.72 1.84 -7.24
CA ILE A 23 7.61 0.61 -6.46
C ILE A 23 8.35 -0.51 -7.19
N HIS A 24 9.38 -1.06 -6.54
CA HIS A 24 10.12 -2.20 -7.06
C HIS A 24 9.43 -3.52 -6.69
N SER A 25 9.06 -4.30 -7.70
CA SER A 25 8.54 -5.65 -7.51
C SER A 25 9.68 -6.66 -7.59
N PHE A 26 10.16 -7.12 -6.43
CA PHE A 26 11.22 -8.13 -6.34
C PHE A 26 10.83 -9.46 -7.01
N THR A 27 9.56 -9.86 -6.94
CA THR A 27 9.08 -11.10 -7.58
C THR A 27 9.05 -11.03 -9.10
N LYS A 28 8.97 -9.83 -9.67
CA LYS A 28 8.95 -9.61 -11.13
C LYS A 28 10.21 -8.91 -11.65
N ASN A 29 11.16 -8.60 -10.77
CA ASN A 29 12.33 -7.75 -11.00
C ASN A 29 12.00 -6.51 -11.86
N LYS A 30 10.89 -5.84 -11.52
CA LYS A 30 10.35 -4.73 -12.32
C LYS A 30 9.95 -3.58 -11.41
N THR A 31 10.49 -2.40 -11.71
CA THR A 31 10.04 -1.14 -11.11
C THR A 31 8.83 -0.62 -11.86
N SER A 32 7.77 -0.28 -11.13
CA SER A 32 6.56 0.33 -11.69
C SER A 32 6.34 1.69 -11.04
N THR A 33 6.07 2.70 -11.86
CA THR A 33 5.67 4.03 -11.39
C THR A 33 4.20 4.00 -11.02
N VAL A 34 3.87 4.50 -9.84
CA VAL A 34 2.51 4.68 -9.36
C VAL A 34 2.24 6.17 -9.19
N ILE A 35 1.09 6.63 -9.69
CA ILE A 35 0.75 8.04 -9.71
C ILE A 35 -0.66 8.32 -9.19
N VAL A 36 -0.86 9.52 -8.65
CA VAL A 36 -2.14 10.09 -8.22
C VAL A 36 -2.23 11.53 -8.72
N SER A 37 -3.38 11.92 -9.31
CA SER A 37 -3.61 13.31 -9.75
C SER A 37 -3.65 14.25 -8.55
N LYS A 38 -2.99 15.42 -8.66
CA LYS A 38 -3.03 16.44 -7.60
C LYS A 38 -4.41 17.02 -7.36
N GLU A 39 -5.31 16.90 -8.34
CA GLU A 39 -6.71 17.33 -8.23
C GLU A 39 -7.49 16.61 -7.12
N PHE A 40 -7.09 15.38 -6.75
CA PHE A 40 -7.89 14.49 -5.89
C PHE A 40 -7.27 14.21 -4.53
N LEU A 41 -6.14 14.83 -4.19
CA LEU A 41 -5.48 14.63 -2.90
C LEU A 41 -4.80 15.92 -2.46
N SER A 42 -5.19 16.42 -1.30
CA SER A 42 -4.75 17.69 -0.72
C SER A 42 -4.18 17.51 0.69
N GLU A 43 -3.54 18.55 1.22
CA GLU A 43 -2.99 18.58 2.58
C GLU A 43 -4.08 18.45 3.67
N GLU A 44 -5.31 18.79 3.34
CA GLU A 44 -6.45 18.77 4.26
C GLU A 44 -7.02 17.37 4.45
N ASP A 45 -6.64 16.43 3.57
CA ASP A 45 -7.15 15.08 3.58
C ASP A 45 -6.53 14.23 4.70
N THR A 46 -7.36 13.34 5.23
CA THR A 46 -6.92 12.22 6.07
C THR A 46 -7.21 10.93 5.34
N VAL A 47 -6.16 10.24 4.90
CA VAL A 47 -6.21 9.09 4.01
C VAL A 47 -6.18 7.79 4.79
N LEU A 48 -7.07 6.86 4.45
CA LEU A 48 -6.97 5.46 4.81
C LEU A 48 -6.54 4.68 3.57
N ILE A 49 -5.35 4.06 3.63
CA ILE A 49 -4.83 3.26 2.51
C ILE A 49 -5.44 1.86 2.61
N ILE A 50 -5.98 1.35 1.51
CA ILE A 50 -6.56 0.00 1.42
C ILE A 50 -5.85 -0.79 0.32
N ASP A 51 -5.44 -2.01 0.63
CA ASP A 51 -4.83 -2.93 -0.36
C ASP A 51 -5.31 -4.38 -0.16
N ASP A 52 -5.19 -5.19 -1.21
CA ASP A 52 -5.64 -6.58 -1.20
C ASP A 52 -4.68 -7.48 -0.41
N PHE A 53 -3.37 -7.39 -0.69
CA PHE A 53 -2.34 -8.22 -0.10
C PHE A 53 -1.20 -7.41 0.52
N LEU A 54 -0.87 -7.73 1.77
CA LEU A 54 0.37 -7.31 2.40
C LEU A 54 1.42 -8.42 2.34
N ALA A 55 2.51 -8.13 1.62
CA ALA A 55 3.66 -9.01 1.44
C ALA A 55 4.92 -8.35 2.01
N ASN A 56 5.76 -7.76 1.16
CA ASN A 56 6.94 -6.98 1.57
C ASN A 56 6.59 -5.53 1.94
N GLY A 57 5.37 -5.06 1.67
CA GLY A 57 4.91 -3.71 2.01
C GLY A 57 5.27 -2.59 1.03
N ASP A 58 5.99 -2.88 -0.06
CA ASP A 58 6.48 -1.84 -0.99
C ASP A 58 5.35 -1.02 -1.65
N ALA A 59 4.23 -1.66 -1.99
CA ALA A 59 3.08 -0.96 -2.55
C ALA A 59 2.44 -0.01 -1.54
N SER A 60 2.17 -0.47 -0.32
CA SER A 60 1.58 0.33 0.75
C SER A 60 2.50 1.48 1.18
N LEU A 61 3.81 1.25 1.24
CA LEU A 61 4.81 2.31 1.48
C LEU A 61 4.83 3.35 0.35
N GLY A 62 4.71 2.92 -0.91
CA GLY A 62 4.61 3.86 -2.03
C GLY A 62 3.33 4.69 -1.98
N LEU A 63 2.19 4.10 -1.62
CA LEU A 63 0.95 4.87 -1.42
C LEU A 63 1.06 5.83 -0.23
N TYR A 64 1.76 5.44 0.83
CA TYR A 64 2.07 6.32 1.95
C TYR A 64 2.97 7.49 1.54
N ASP A 65 4.02 7.23 0.75
CA ASP A 65 4.88 8.25 0.17
C ASP A 65 4.09 9.27 -0.68
N ILE A 66 3.15 8.81 -1.51
CA ILE A 66 2.24 9.70 -2.25
C ILE A 66 1.42 10.60 -1.30
N ALA A 67 0.88 10.04 -0.21
CA ALA A 67 0.15 10.83 0.78
C ALA A 67 1.04 11.87 1.46
N GLN A 68 2.30 11.52 1.78
CA GLN A 68 3.29 12.44 2.33
C GLN A 68 3.66 13.56 1.35
N GLN A 69 3.81 13.26 0.05
CA GLN A 69 4.06 14.29 -0.97
C GLN A 69 2.91 15.31 -1.08
N ALA A 70 1.69 14.90 -0.76
CA ALA A 70 0.53 15.79 -0.69
C ALA A 70 0.42 16.54 0.66
N ASN A 71 1.33 16.29 1.61
CA ASN A 71 1.22 16.67 3.02
C ASN A 71 -0.08 16.21 3.70
N ALA A 72 -0.73 15.19 3.15
CA ALA A 72 -1.95 14.62 3.72
C ALA A 72 -1.62 13.78 4.96
N LYS A 73 -2.57 13.71 5.89
CA LYS A 73 -2.46 12.82 7.05
C LYS A 73 -2.81 11.39 6.64
N THR A 74 -2.15 10.41 7.23
CA THR A 74 -2.49 9.00 7.03
C THR A 74 -3.09 8.43 8.31
N ALA A 75 -4.35 7.99 8.25
CA ALA A 75 -5.03 7.39 9.40
C ALA A 75 -4.52 5.97 9.71
N GLY A 76 -4.03 5.27 8.68
CA GLY A 76 -3.52 3.91 8.79
C GLY A 76 -3.64 3.15 7.48
N ILE A 77 -3.48 1.83 7.57
CA ILE A 77 -3.53 0.91 6.45
C ILE A 77 -4.48 -0.24 6.78
N GLY A 78 -5.44 -0.49 5.89
CA GLY A 78 -6.30 -1.66 5.91
C GLY A 78 -5.90 -2.67 4.84
N ILE A 79 -5.71 -3.92 5.25
CA ILE A 79 -5.28 -5.02 4.38
C ILE A 79 -6.31 -6.16 4.44
N VAL A 80 -6.65 -6.73 3.29
CA VAL A 80 -7.54 -7.90 3.28
C VAL A 80 -6.77 -9.16 3.72
N VAL A 81 -5.65 -9.49 3.06
CA VAL A 81 -4.83 -10.67 3.38
C VAL A 81 -3.38 -10.27 3.63
N GLU A 82 -2.87 -10.55 4.83
CA GLU A 82 -1.48 -10.36 5.20
C GLU A 82 -0.73 -11.70 5.20
N LYS A 83 0.45 -11.72 4.57
CA LYS A 83 1.41 -12.82 4.73
C LYS A 83 2.35 -12.47 5.88
N SER A 84 1.98 -12.88 7.10
CA SER A 84 2.67 -12.51 8.35
C SER A 84 4.06 -13.15 8.48
N PHE A 85 4.39 -14.15 7.64
CA PHE A 85 5.76 -14.68 7.50
C PHE A 85 6.67 -13.80 6.63
N GLN A 86 6.16 -12.68 6.09
CA GLN A 86 6.96 -11.66 5.39
C GLN A 86 7.03 -10.38 6.21
N ASN A 87 8.01 -9.53 5.92
CA ASN A 87 8.35 -8.35 6.74
C ASN A 87 7.52 -7.09 6.46
N GLY A 88 6.50 -7.15 5.58
CA GLY A 88 5.76 -5.96 5.18
C GLY A 88 5.03 -5.26 6.32
N HIS A 89 4.44 -6.02 7.25
CA HIS A 89 3.74 -5.46 8.41
C HIS A 89 4.69 -4.64 9.30
N GLN A 90 5.80 -5.26 9.71
CA GLN A 90 6.82 -4.61 10.53
C GLN A 90 7.36 -3.33 9.88
N ARG A 91 7.65 -3.36 8.57
CA ARG A 91 8.14 -2.17 7.84
C ARG A 91 7.15 -1.00 7.89
N LEU A 92 5.84 -1.28 7.87
CA LEU A 92 4.81 -0.24 7.96
C LEU A 92 4.69 0.31 9.38
N GLU A 93 4.75 -0.54 10.40
CA GLU A 93 4.77 -0.10 11.80
C GLU A 93 6.01 0.76 12.12
N GLU A 94 7.19 0.36 11.61
CA GLU A 94 8.44 1.14 11.72
C GLU A 94 8.35 2.50 11.04
N ALA A 95 7.51 2.63 10.00
CA ALA A 95 7.20 3.90 9.34
C ALA A 95 6.17 4.74 10.13
N GLY A 96 5.74 4.29 11.31
CA GLY A 96 4.78 4.99 12.17
C GLY A 96 3.31 4.76 11.80
N LEU A 97 3.01 3.72 11.01
CA LEU A 97 1.66 3.45 10.51
C LEU A 97 0.95 2.39 11.35
N THR A 98 -0.33 2.62 11.63
CA THR A 98 -1.21 1.58 12.17
C THR A 98 -1.69 0.68 11.04
N VAL A 99 -1.48 -0.64 11.17
CA VAL A 99 -1.86 -1.64 10.16
C VAL A 99 -2.93 -2.57 10.71
N SER A 100 -4.04 -2.70 10.00
CA SER A 100 -5.14 -3.62 10.33
C SER A 100 -5.38 -4.59 9.19
N SER A 101 -5.18 -5.87 9.46
CA SER A 101 -5.33 -6.96 8.47
C SER A 101 -6.48 -7.87 8.84
N LEU A 102 -7.38 -8.17 7.89
CA LEU A 102 -8.56 -9.01 8.13
C LEU A 102 -8.22 -10.50 8.24
N CYS A 103 -7.29 -10.97 7.41
CA CYS A 103 -6.80 -12.35 7.42
C CYS A 103 -5.28 -12.35 7.51
N LYS A 104 -4.73 -13.03 8.52
CA LYS A 104 -3.28 -13.14 8.73
C LYS A 104 -2.83 -14.57 8.48
N VAL A 105 -2.04 -14.76 7.44
CA VAL A 105 -1.48 -16.06 7.04
C VAL A 105 -0.11 -16.23 7.69
N ALA A 106 0.00 -17.22 8.57
CA ALA A 106 1.24 -17.60 9.24
C ALA A 106 2.18 -18.40 8.33
N SER A 107 1.64 -19.27 7.47
CA SER A 107 2.45 -20.08 6.55
C SER A 107 1.67 -20.50 5.30
N LEU A 108 2.42 -20.76 4.22
CA LEU A 108 1.95 -21.38 2.96
C LEU A 108 2.71 -22.67 2.62
N GLU A 109 3.46 -23.23 3.58
CA GLU A 109 4.25 -24.43 3.38
C GLU A 109 3.38 -25.65 3.04
N GLY A 110 3.92 -26.56 2.23
CA GLY A 110 3.20 -27.77 1.83
C GLY A 110 1.92 -27.50 1.03
N ASN A 111 1.80 -26.31 0.41
CA ASN A 111 0.60 -25.89 -0.34
C ASN A 111 -0.67 -25.86 0.53
N LYS A 112 -0.50 -25.58 1.82
CA LYS A 112 -1.58 -25.42 2.80
C LYS A 112 -1.50 -24.01 3.40
N VAL A 113 -2.65 -23.36 3.54
CA VAL A 113 -2.75 -22.08 4.27
C VAL A 113 -2.88 -22.39 5.76
N THR A 114 -1.98 -21.82 6.57
CA THR A 114 -2.10 -21.81 8.04
C THR A 114 -2.32 -20.36 8.48
N LEU A 115 -3.40 -20.09 9.23
CA LEU A 115 -3.68 -18.75 9.74
C LEU A 115 -2.98 -18.53 11.09
N VAL A 116 -2.70 -17.26 11.42
CA VAL A 116 -2.16 -16.89 12.72
C VAL A 116 -3.15 -17.29 13.82
N GLY A 117 -2.69 -18.06 14.81
CA GLY A 117 -3.50 -18.56 15.92
C GLY A 117 -4.14 -19.94 15.70
N GLU A 118 -3.94 -20.56 14.54
CA GLU A 118 -4.34 -21.95 14.25
C GLU A 118 -3.18 -22.96 14.39
N GLU A 119 -2.11 -22.59 15.10
CA GLU A 119 -0.94 -23.45 15.39
C GLU A 119 -1.25 -24.57 16.39
#